data_AF-J4VAI2-F1
#
_entry.id   AF-J4VAI2-F1
#
_cell.length_a   1.000
_cell.length_b   1.000
_cell.length_c   1.000
_cell.angle_alpha   90.00
_cell.angle_beta   90.00
_cell.angle_gamma   90.00
#
_symmetry.space_group_name_H-M   'P 1'
#
loop_
_entity.id
_entity.type
_entity.pdbx_description
1 polymer ?
#
loop_
_entity_poly.entity_id
_entity_poly.type
_entity_poly.pdbx_seq_one_letter_code
_entity_poly.pdbx_strand_id
1 'polypeptide(L)'
;MDNIFEFLKTSSLSKDSFNEKVEFLIDDFLVKELITLIYADGGTGKSYIAFALTKKLCEIGQKVFFIDYDNPVSVLKQRGIDKLLIEKFSSLSYIQRSQIALNGYELVLRLEESAVGKAYKNCVFVLDSLRDFTDVYNDNKINRLFEALKNLREAGATII
;
A
#
# COMPACT_ATOMS: atom_id res chain seq x y z
N MET A 1 -17.52 -20.61 28.14
CA MET A 1 -16.16 -20.05 28.35
C MET A 1 -15.33 -20.74 27.29
N ASP A 2 -15.09 -20.08 26.16
CA ASP A 2 -14.37 -20.71 25.06
C ASP A 2 -12.96 -21.06 25.54
N ASN A 3 -12.59 -22.33 25.35
CA ASN A 3 -11.31 -22.84 25.80
C ASN A 3 -10.21 -22.17 24.96
N ILE A 4 -9.34 -21.38 25.61
CA ILE A 4 -8.23 -20.70 24.94
C ILE A 4 -7.36 -21.66 24.13
N PHE A 5 -7.20 -22.91 24.57
CA PHE A 5 -6.43 -23.92 23.85
C PHE A 5 -7.12 -24.39 22.55
N GLU A 6 -8.45 -24.41 22.53
CA GLU A 6 -9.22 -24.73 21.32
C GLU A 6 -9.10 -23.61 20.29
N PHE A 7 -9.29 -22.36 20.71
CA PHE A 7 -9.07 -21.19 19.86
C PHE A 7 -7.66 -21.15 19.24
N LEU A 8 -6.62 -21.40 20.06
CA LEU A 8 -5.25 -21.44 19.56
C LEU A 8 -5.03 -22.58 18.57
N LYS A 9 -5.63 -23.76 18.83
CA LYS A 9 -5.53 -24.91 17.92
C LYS A 9 -6.24 -24.68 16.60
N THR A 10 -7.43 -24.06 16.60
CA THR A 10 -8.15 -23.73 15.36
C THR A 10 -7.50 -22.59 14.57
N SER A 11 -6.73 -21.73 15.25
CA SER A 11 -5.98 -20.62 14.62
C SER A 11 -4.57 -21.03 14.17
N SER A 12 -4.12 -22.25 14.48
CA SER A 12 -2.78 -22.72 14.14
C SER A 12 -2.67 -23.06 12.66
N LEU A 13 -1.49 -22.80 12.08
CA LEU A 13 -1.17 -23.19 10.70
C LEU A 13 -1.33 -24.70 10.51
N SER A 14 -1.82 -25.10 9.33
CA SER A 14 -1.87 -26.49 8.90
C SER A 14 -0.75 -26.76 7.88
N LYS A 15 -0.58 -28.02 7.48
CA LYS A 15 0.33 -28.36 6.38
C LYS A 15 -0.04 -27.61 5.10
N ASP A 16 -1.34 -27.37 4.89
CA ASP A 16 -1.84 -26.68 3.70
C ASP A 16 -1.52 -25.18 3.70
N SER A 17 -1.27 -24.57 4.87
CA SER A 17 -0.86 -23.17 4.99
C SER A 17 0.48 -22.87 4.29
N PHE A 18 1.29 -23.90 4.03
CA PHE A 18 2.59 -23.76 3.35
C PHE A 18 2.51 -23.99 1.83
N ASN A 19 1.31 -24.21 1.28
CA ASN A 19 1.11 -24.37 -0.17
C ASN A 19 1.01 -23.02 -0.91
N GLU A 20 1.00 -21.91 -0.20
CA GLU A 20 1.08 -20.55 -0.75
C GLU A 20 2.42 -20.38 -1.51
N LYS A 21 2.35 -19.92 -2.76
CA LYS A 21 3.53 -19.68 -3.60
C LYS A 21 3.88 -18.20 -3.57
N VAL A 22 5.17 -17.89 -3.59
CA VAL A 22 5.64 -16.53 -3.81
C VAL A 22 5.27 -16.11 -5.23
N GLU A 23 4.36 -15.14 -5.34
CA GLU A 23 3.98 -14.52 -6.61
C GLU A 23 4.63 -13.13 -6.70
N PHE A 24 5.19 -12.80 -7.87
CA PHE A 24 5.75 -11.48 -8.15
C PHE A 24 4.79 -10.68 -9.04
N LEU A 25 4.58 -9.40 -8.71
CA LEU A 25 3.96 -8.43 -9.60
C LEU A 25 4.99 -7.88 -10.60
N ILE A 26 6.25 -7.78 -10.17
CA ILE A 26 7.40 -7.47 -11.01
C ILE A 26 8.49 -8.46 -10.63
N ASP A 27 8.88 -9.29 -11.59
CA ASP A 27 9.87 -10.35 -11.39
C ASP A 27 11.11 -9.83 -10.67
N ASP A 28 11.52 -10.57 -9.64
CA ASP A 28 12.70 -10.31 -8.80
C ASP A 28 12.73 -8.95 -8.08
N PHE A 29 11.62 -8.20 -8.08
CA PHE A 29 11.56 -6.86 -7.49
C PHE A 29 10.37 -6.65 -6.54
N LEU A 30 9.14 -6.85 -7.02
CA LEU A 30 7.93 -6.55 -6.26
C LEU A 30 7.12 -7.82 -6.03
N VAL A 31 7.23 -8.38 -4.83
CA VAL A 31 6.46 -9.54 -4.40
C VAL A 31 5.03 -9.10 -4.07
N LYS A 32 4.06 -9.89 -4.51
CA LYS A 32 2.63 -9.68 -4.22
C LYS A 32 2.35 -9.94 -2.75
N GLU A 33 1.40 -9.20 -2.19
CA GLU A 33 0.93 -9.37 -0.80
C GLU A 33 2.07 -9.15 0.23
N LEU A 34 2.97 -8.20 -0.06
CA LEU A 34 4.02 -7.73 0.86
C LEU A 34 4.00 -6.19 1.00
N ILE A 35 4.73 -5.72 2.01
CA ILE A 35 5.07 -4.30 2.21
C ILE A 35 6.49 -4.09 1.70
N THR A 36 6.67 -3.20 0.73
CA THR A 36 7.96 -2.88 0.12
C THR A 36 8.32 -1.42 0.38
N LEU A 37 9.30 -1.16 1.26
CA LEU A 37 9.73 0.20 1.57
C LEU A 37 10.83 0.67 0.61
N ILE A 38 10.58 1.75 -0.12
CA ILE A 38 11.59 2.43 -0.94
C ILE A 38 12.16 3.63 -0.19
N TYR A 39 13.40 3.51 0.28
CA TYR A 39 14.07 4.53 1.09
C TYR A 39 15.27 5.15 0.38
N ALA A 40 15.34 6.48 0.38
CA ALA A 40 16.45 7.29 -0.12
C ALA A 40 16.30 8.75 0.37
N ASP A 41 17.36 9.55 0.27
CA ASP A 41 17.35 10.97 0.64
C ASP A 41 16.42 11.83 -0.23
N GLY A 42 16.13 13.05 0.19
CA GLY A 42 15.32 14.01 -0.60
C GLY A 42 15.94 14.28 -1.98
N GLY A 43 15.12 14.45 -3.01
CA GLY A 43 15.59 14.76 -4.38
C GLY A 43 16.20 13.60 -5.17
N THR A 44 16.26 12.38 -4.61
CA THR A 44 16.83 11.19 -5.26
C THR A 44 15.89 10.47 -6.25
N GLY A 45 14.70 11.01 -6.48
CA GLY A 45 13.76 10.50 -7.48
C GLY A 45 12.78 9.41 -7.00
N LYS A 46 12.59 9.23 -5.68
CA LYS A 46 11.62 8.26 -5.12
C LYS A 46 10.22 8.35 -5.75
N SER A 47 9.65 9.55 -5.85
CA SER A 47 8.34 9.73 -6.48
C SER A 47 8.35 9.32 -7.95
N TYR A 48 9.44 9.55 -8.69
CA TYR A 48 9.53 9.07 -10.09
C TYR A 48 9.57 7.54 -10.17
N ILE A 49 10.26 6.86 -9.24
CA ILE A 49 10.21 5.40 -9.13
C ILE A 49 8.78 4.96 -8.81
N ALA A 50 8.12 5.59 -7.84
CA ALA A 50 6.73 5.29 -7.48
C ALA A 50 5.77 5.46 -8.69
N PHE A 51 5.93 6.52 -9.49
CA PHE A 51 5.16 6.72 -10.72
C PHE A 51 5.44 5.65 -11.78
N ALA A 52 6.71 5.28 -11.97
CA ALA A 52 7.11 4.24 -12.91
C ALA A 52 6.55 2.86 -12.51
N LEU A 53 6.61 2.53 -11.22
CA LEU A 53 6.01 1.31 -10.68
C LEU A 53 4.50 1.32 -10.87
N THR A 54 3.84 2.42 -10.53
CA THR A 54 2.40 2.59 -10.72
C THR A 54 1.97 2.35 -12.15
N LYS A 55 2.68 2.96 -13.10
CA LYS A 55 2.45 2.72 -14.54
C LYS A 55 2.59 1.24 -14.88
N LYS A 56 3.68 0.59 -14.48
CA LYS A 56 3.95 -0.82 -14.78
C LYS A 56 2.88 -1.74 -14.17
N LEU A 57 2.47 -1.47 -12.94
CA LEU A 57 1.42 -2.22 -12.23
C LEU A 57 0.06 -2.08 -12.92
N CYS A 58 -0.27 -0.89 -13.39
CA CYS A 58 -1.48 -0.67 -14.19
C CYS A 58 -1.41 -1.40 -15.55
N GLU A 59 -0.24 -1.40 -16.21
CA GLU A 59 -0.03 -2.10 -17.49
C GLU A 59 -0.20 -3.62 -17.37
N ILE A 60 0.09 -4.22 -16.21
CA ILE A 60 -0.16 -5.64 -15.93
C ILE A 60 -1.54 -5.90 -15.30
N GLY A 61 -2.42 -4.90 -15.28
CA GLY A 61 -3.82 -5.04 -14.88
C GLY A 61 -4.11 -4.98 -13.38
N GLN A 62 -3.15 -4.54 -12.54
CA GLN A 62 -3.42 -4.34 -11.12
C GLN A 62 -4.35 -3.15 -10.89
N LYS A 63 -5.18 -3.25 -9.85
CA LYS A 63 -5.92 -2.11 -9.31
C LYS A 63 -5.00 -1.33 -8.38
N VAL A 64 -4.64 -0.11 -8.75
CA VAL A 64 -3.66 0.68 -8.02
C VAL A 64 -4.31 1.89 -7.38
N PHE A 65 -4.05 2.10 -6.10
CA PHE A 65 -4.39 3.30 -5.35
C PHE A 65 -3.10 4.05 -5.03
N PHE A 66 -2.86 5.14 -5.76
CA PHE A 66 -1.72 6.02 -5.48
C PHE A 66 -2.17 7.11 -4.53
N ILE A 67 -1.56 7.21 -3.35
CA ILE A 67 -1.94 8.14 -2.30
C ILE A 67 -0.80 9.12 -2.10
N ASP A 68 -0.99 10.35 -2.59
CA ASP A 68 0.03 11.40 -2.67
C ASP A 68 -0.29 12.53 -1.69
N TYR A 69 0.45 12.58 -0.60
CA TYR A 69 0.30 13.62 0.42
C TYR A 69 1.39 14.70 0.37
N ASP A 70 2.42 14.50 -0.44
CA ASP A 70 3.61 15.36 -0.53
C ASP A 70 3.51 16.38 -1.67
N ASN A 71 2.94 15.99 -2.82
CA ASN A 71 2.98 16.81 -4.03
C ASN A 71 1.69 17.61 -4.27
N PRO A 72 1.76 18.94 -4.48
CA PRO A 72 0.60 19.73 -4.89
C PRO A 72 0.23 19.47 -6.35
N VAL A 73 -1.06 19.69 -6.69
CA VAL A 73 -1.62 19.43 -8.03
C VAL A 73 -0.85 20.12 -9.16
N SER A 74 -0.33 21.32 -8.94
CA SER A 74 0.49 22.05 -9.94
C SER A 74 1.78 21.31 -10.30
N VAL A 75 2.46 20.72 -9.31
CA VAL A 75 3.66 19.91 -9.52
C VAL A 75 3.31 18.61 -10.24
N LEU A 76 2.18 17.99 -9.90
CA LEU A 76 1.69 16.79 -10.58
C LEU A 76 1.40 17.07 -12.07
N LYS A 77 0.78 18.21 -12.37
CA LYS A 77 0.54 18.66 -13.75
C LYS A 77 1.87 18.89 -14.49
N GLN A 78 2.85 19.52 -13.86
CA GLN A 78 4.17 19.74 -14.45
C GLN A 78 4.90 18.42 -14.76
N ARG A 79 4.74 17.41 -13.89
CA ARG A 79 5.29 16.06 -14.10
C ARG A 79 4.47 15.20 -15.07
N GLY A 80 3.34 15.72 -15.57
CA GLY A 80 2.48 15.04 -16.54
C GLY A 80 1.68 13.88 -15.97
N ILE A 81 1.43 13.85 -14.65
CA ILE A 81 0.72 12.75 -13.98
C ILE A 81 -0.72 12.59 -14.50
N ASP A 82 -1.35 13.69 -14.85
CA ASP A 82 -2.66 13.73 -15.51
C ASP A 82 -2.66 12.89 -16.79
N LYS A 83 -1.70 13.13 -17.71
CA LYS A 83 -1.67 12.45 -19.02
C LYS A 83 -1.02 11.08 -18.99
N LEU A 84 0.07 10.94 -18.24
CA LEU A 84 0.90 9.74 -18.24
C LEU A 84 0.31 8.62 -17.39
N LEU A 85 -0.49 8.96 -16.38
CA LEU A 85 -1.09 8.01 -15.44
C LEU A 85 -2.62 8.08 -15.45
N ILE A 86 -3.20 9.20 -15.01
CA ILE A 86 -4.65 9.30 -14.69
C ILE A 86 -5.52 9.08 -15.93
N GLU A 87 -5.27 9.80 -17.02
CA GLU A 87 -6.02 9.66 -18.28
C GLU A 87 -5.78 8.31 -18.97
N LYS A 88 -4.63 7.67 -18.70
CA LYS A 88 -4.18 6.47 -19.40
C LYS A 88 -4.69 5.17 -18.77
N PHE A 89 -4.85 5.13 -17.45
CA PHE A 89 -5.14 3.90 -16.72
C PHE A 89 -6.41 4.01 -15.87
N SER A 90 -7.49 3.38 -16.32
CA SER A 90 -8.75 3.32 -15.55
C SER A 90 -8.67 2.46 -14.29
N SER A 91 -7.66 1.58 -14.18
CA SER A 91 -7.39 0.78 -12.98
C SER A 91 -6.65 1.57 -11.89
N LEU A 92 -6.22 2.80 -12.19
CA LEU A 92 -5.58 3.71 -11.25
C LEU A 92 -6.62 4.62 -10.58
N SER A 93 -6.57 4.69 -9.26
CA SER A 93 -7.16 5.76 -8.46
C SER A 93 -6.03 6.60 -7.87
N TYR A 94 -5.81 7.80 -8.39
CA TYR A 94 -4.81 8.74 -7.86
C TYR A 94 -5.48 9.70 -6.88
N ILE A 95 -5.11 9.60 -5.60
CA ILE A 95 -5.68 10.37 -4.50
C ILE A 95 -4.62 11.36 -4.02
N GLN A 96 -4.82 12.64 -4.33
CA GLN A 96 -3.97 13.71 -3.81
C GLN A 96 -4.59 14.28 -2.52
N ARG A 97 -3.76 14.74 -1.57
CA ARG A 97 -4.18 15.26 -0.26
C ARG A 97 -5.41 16.18 -0.26
N SER A 98 -5.56 17.06 -1.25
CA SER A 98 -6.70 17.98 -1.35
C SER A 98 -8.05 17.31 -1.60
N GLN A 99 -8.06 16.05 -2.05
CA GLN A 99 -9.27 15.30 -2.38
C GLN A 99 -9.83 14.53 -1.18
N ILE A 100 -9.11 14.53 -0.05
CA ILE A 100 -9.48 13.74 1.12
C ILE A 100 -9.29 14.54 2.41
N ALA A 101 -10.28 14.46 3.30
CA ALA A 101 -10.26 15.20 4.57
C ALA A 101 -9.37 14.54 5.64
N LEU A 102 -9.15 13.23 5.55
CA LEU A 102 -8.35 12.46 6.50
C LEU A 102 -6.86 12.78 6.34
N ASN A 103 -6.14 12.89 7.45
CA ASN A 103 -4.67 12.87 7.37
C ASN A 103 -4.17 11.45 6.97
N GLY A 104 -2.91 11.33 6.57
CA GLY A 104 -2.38 10.06 6.04
C GLY A 104 -2.49 8.91 7.06
N TYR A 105 -2.20 9.20 8.34
CA TYR A 105 -2.31 8.21 9.41
C TYR A 105 -3.75 7.68 9.56
N GLU A 106 -4.72 8.58 9.65
CA GLU A 106 -6.14 8.24 9.77
C GLU A 106 -6.66 7.47 8.55
N LEU A 107 -6.19 7.82 7.35
CA LEU A 107 -6.56 7.11 6.13
C LEU A 107 -6.15 5.63 6.21
N VAL A 108 -4.93 5.34 6.65
CA VAL A 108 -4.46 3.94 6.77
C VAL A 108 -5.26 3.18 7.83
N LEU A 109 -5.58 3.81 8.96
CA LEU A 109 -6.44 3.18 9.97
C LEU A 109 -7.86 2.94 9.45
N ARG A 110 -8.40 3.86 8.65
CA ARG A 110 -9.71 3.68 8.01
C ARG A 110 -9.72 2.54 6.98
N LEU A 111 -8.62 2.35 6.26
CA LEU A 111 -8.46 1.19 5.37
C LEU A 111 -8.38 -0.12 6.18
N GLU A 112 -7.73 -0.11 7.33
CA GLU A 112 -7.60 -1.29 8.21
C GLU A 112 -8.96 -1.78 8.73
N GLU A 113 -9.92 -0.88 8.98
CA GLU A 113 -11.27 -1.27 9.41
C GLU A 113 -11.98 -2.20 8.41
N SER A 114 -11.58 -2.18 7.13
CA SER A 114 -12.11 -3.08 6.08
C SER A 114 -11.17 -4.25 5.74
N ALA A 115 -10.03 -4.38 6.43
CA ALA A 115 -9.00 -5.39 6.18
C ALA A 115 -9.39 -6.76 6.78
N VAL A 116 -10.44 -7.36 6.23
CA VAL A 116 -10.93 -8.69 6.65
C VAL A 116 -10.85 -9.67 5.48
N GLY A 117 -10.38 -10.89 5.75
CA GLY A 117 -10.33 -11.96 4.75
C GLY A 117 -9.40 -11.62 3.59
N LYS A 118 -9.93 -11.53 2.36
CA LYS A 118 -9.17 -11.16 1.15
C LYS A 118 -9.68 -9.86 0.51
N ALA A 119 -10.15 -8.92 1.34
CA ALA A 119 -10.81 -7.67 0.91
C ALA A 119 -9.97 -6.83 -0.06
N TYR A 120 -8.65 -6.90 0.04
CA TYR A 120 -7.71 -6.13 -0.79
C TYR A 120 -6.96 -6.98 -1.82
N LYS A 121 -7.42 -8.21 -2.08
CA LYS A 121 -6.80 -9.08 -3.10
C LYS A 121 -6.65 -8.36 -4.44
N ASN A 122 -5.46 -8.42 -5.02
CA ASN A 122 -5.09 -7.76 -6.27
C ASN A 122 -5.19 -6.22 -6.24
N CYS A 123 -5.15 -5.61 -5.05
CA CYS A 123 -4.99 -4.17 -4.88
C CYS A 123 -3.53 -3.84 -4.53
N VAL A 124 -3.01 -2.77 -5.13
CA VAL A 124 -1.73 -2.18 -4.75
C VAL A 124 -1.98 -0.79 -4.17
N PHE A 125 -1.43 -0.52 -3.00
CA PHE A 125 -1.43 0.81 -2.38
C PHE A 125 -0.02 1.38 -2.44
N VAL A 126 0.11 2.58 -2.99
CA VAL A 126 1.37 3.34 -3.03
C VAL A 126 1.24 4.55 -2.12
N LEU A 127 2.09 4.65 -1.09
CA LEU A 127 2.05 5.70 -0.08
C LEU A 127 3.22 6.69 -0.26
N ASP A 128 3.00 7.80 -0.97
CA ASP A 128 4.04 8.82 -1.23
C ASP A 128 3.76 10.12 -0.44
N SER A 129 4.53 10.49 0.59
CA SER A 129 5.65 9.77 1.22
C SER A 129 5.28 9.28 2.62
N LEU A 130 5.88 8.19 3.14
CA LEU A 130 5.59 7.65 4.48
C LEU A 130 5.64 8.71 5.62
N ARG A 131 6.46 9.76 5.46
CA ARG A 131 6.57 10.88 6.43
C ARG A 131 5.27 11.68 6.56
N ASP A 132 4.41 11.64 5.56
CA ASP A 132 3.09 12.28 5.57
C ASP A 132 1.99 11.39 6.17
N PHE A 133 2.31 10.12 6.41
CA PHE A 133 1.41 9.13 7.03
C PHE A 133 1.72 8.89 8.50
N THR A 134 2.90 9.25 8.99
CA THR A 134 3.24 9.18 10.41
C THR A 134 4.41 10.08 10.77
N ASP A 135 4.49 10.45 12.04
CA ASP A 135 5.70 11.03 12.61
C ASP A 135 6.77 9.93 12.73
N VAL A 136 7.75 9.98 11.85
CA VAL A 136 8.84 9.00 11.76
C VAL A 136 9.83 9.04 12.93
N TYR A 137 9.65 9.98 13.88
CA TYR A 137 10.42 10.04 15.12
C TYR A 137 9.61 9.55 16.33
N ASN A 138 8.37 9.11 16.12
CA ASN A 138 7.50 8.59 17.16
C ASN A 138 7.28 7.09 16.99
N ASP A 139 8.09 6.30 17.70
CA ASP A 139 8.07 4.83 17.63
C ASP A 139 6.68 4.23 17.82
N ASN A 140 5.87 4.76 18.75
CA ASN A 140 4.53 4.24 19.00
C ASN A 140 3.60 4.44 17.80
N LYS A 141 3.66 5.61 17.14
CA LYS A 141 2.85 5.89 15.95
C LYS A 141 3.33 5.07 14.76
N ILE A 142 4.64 4.94 14.56
CA ILE A 142 5.22 4.11 13.49
C ILE A 142 4.79 2.67 13.67
N ASN A 143 4.95 2.10 14.87
CA ASN A 143 4.56 0.72 15.15
C ASN A 143 3.07 0.52 14.87
N ARG A 144 2.21 1.44 15.32
CA ARG A 144 0.77 1.33 15.06
C ARG A 144 0.42 1.42 13.57
N LEU A 145 1.09 2.30 12.82
CA LEU A 145 0.93 2.40 11.37
C LEU A 145 1.35 1.09 10.68
N PHE A 146 2.51 0.54 11.04
CA PHE A 146 2.99 -0.72 10.45
C PHE A 146 2.11 -1.92 10.82
N GLU A 147 1.52 -1.97 12.01
CA GLU A 147 0.50 -2.98 12.34
C GLU A 147 -0.72 -2.85 11.42
N ALA A 148 -1.20 -1.64 11.13
CA ALA A 148 -2.27 -1.45 10.16
C ALA A 148 -1.87 -1.93 8.75
N LEU A 149 -0.66 -1.58 8.29
CA LEU A 149 -0.15 -2.02 6.99
C LEU A 149 -0.03 -3.56 6.92
N LYS A 150 0.38 -4.23 8.02
CA LYS A 150 0.39 -5.70 8.08
C LYS A 150 -1.02 -6.27 7.96
N ASN A 151 -2.02 -5.65 8.61
CA ASN A 151 -3.41 -6.10 8.49
C ASN A 151 -3.94 -5.93 7.05
N LEU A 152 -3.61 -4.83 6.37
CA LEU A 152 -3.92 -4.66 4.94
C LEU A 152 -3.25 -5.75 4.09
N ARG A 153 -1.98 -6.06 4.38
CA ARG A 153 -1.22 -7.14 3.72
C ARG A 153 -1.91 -8.50 3.90
N GLU A 154 -2.25 -8.88 5.12
CA GLU A 154 -2.98 -10.13 5.41
C GLU A 154 -4.35 -10.16 4.72
N ALA A 155 -4.95 -8.99 4.49
CA ALA A 155 -6.18 -8.86 3.71
C ALA A 155 -5.98 -8.92 2.18
N GLY A 156 -4.77 -9.20 1.70
CA GLY A 156 -4.42 -9.41 0.30
C GLY A 156 -3.85 -8.20 -0.44
N ALA A 157 -3.53 -7.11 0.28
CA ALA A 157 -2.94 -5.91 -0.32
C ALA A 157 -1.43 -6.06 -0.59
N THR A 158 -0.96 -5.50 -1.70
CA THR A 158 0.47 -5.17 -1.87
C THR A 158 0.68 -3.70 -1.56
N ILE A 159 1.72 -3.36 -0.79
CA ILE A 159 1.94 -2.00 -0.30
C ILE A 159 3.35 -1.55 -0.69
N ILE A 160 3.47 -0.33 -1.22
CA ILE A 160 4.73 0.32 -1.63
C ILE A 160 4.86 1.66 -0.90
#